data_AF-A0A810BM00-F1
#
_entry.id   AF-A0A810BM00-F1
#
_cell.length_a   1.000
_cell.length_b   1.000
_cell.length_c   1.000
_cell.angle_alpha   90.00
_cell.angle_beta   90.00
_cell.angle_gamma   90.00
#
_symmetry.space_group_name_H-M   'P 1'
#
loop_
_entity.id
_entity.type
_entity.pdbx_description
1 polymer ?
#
loop_
_entity_poly.entity_id
_entity_poly.type
_entity_poly.pdbx_seq_one_letter_code
_entity_poly.pdbx_strand_id
1 'polypeptide(L)'
;MRTLITTAAILAASLALVSTSPAQAPQSFRVISPIFGQLVSFAMPSNFVAVFENTKGGHYIREAVLKGETPERWTQMITVTGEKGMTLTQGASPEALAGSIAGGFKSACPDSFAAQPLGATNFGRFEGFVAVIGCGRVDSGPTRHSETALLVTLKGTTDYYTIQWAERGPESDEPPVNDERWQTRLRELSPIELCPIVPGEAAPYPSCVSKS
;
A
#
# COMPACT_ATOMS: atom_id res chain seq x y z
N MET A 1 44.12 -69.33 16.78
CA MET A 1 44.70 -67.98 16.94
C MET A 1 43.95 -67.04 16.00
N ARG A 2 43.19 -66.11 16.59
CA ARG A 2 42.60 -64.87 16.04
C ARG A 2 41.67 -64.90 14.80
N THR A 3 40.40 -64.73 15.14
CA THR A 3 39.22 -64.28 14.40
C THR A 3 39.44 -63.00 13.56
N LEU A 4 38.82 -62.91 12.39
CA LEU A 4 38.53 -61.65 11.70
C LEU A 4 37.07 -61.66 11.25
N ILE A 5 36.24 -60.92 11.97
CA ILE A 5 34.85 -60.60 11.59
C ILE A 5 34.91 -59.21 10.98
N THR A 6 34.57 -59.09 9.69
CA THR A 6 34.47 -57.84 8.96
C THR A 6 33.09 -57.23 9.21
N THR A 7 33.02 -56.24 10.09
CA THR A 7 31.82 -55.44 10.34
C THR A 7 31.65 -54.40 9.23
N ALA A 8 30.62 -54.54 8.40
CA ALA A 8 30.23 -53.50 7.45
C ALA A 8 29.45 -52.40 8.19
N ALA A 9 30.01 -51.20 8.26
CA ALA A 9 29.33 -50.02 8.81
C ALA A 9 28.42 -49.42 7.73
N ILE A 10 27.11 -49.47 7.96
CA ILE A 10 26.11 -48.80 7.13
C ILE A 10 26.02 -47.35 7.62
N LEU A 11 26.56 -46.39 6.86
CA LEU A 11 26.33 -44.96 7.08
C LEU A 11 24.92 -44.61 6.56
N ALA A 12 23.97 -44.43 7.46
CA ALA A 12 22.67 -43.82 7.13
C ALA A 12 22.85 -42.29 7.10
N ALA A 13 22.88 -41.71 5.90
CA ALA A 13 22.87 -40.26 5.72
C ALA A 13 21.44 -39.73 5.94
N SER A 14 21.17 -39.22 7.13
CA SER A 14 19.91 -38.53 7.45
C SER A 14 19.87 -37.18 6.73
N LEU A 15 19.15 -37.08 5.61
CA LEU A 15 18.81 -35.79 5.01
C LEU A 15 17.84 -35.06 5.94
N ALA A 16 18.34 -34.11 6.74
CA ALA A 16 17.51 -33.16 7.43
C ALA A 16 16.93 -32.17 6.40
N LEU A 17 15.65 -32.33 6.08
CA LEU A 17 14.88 -31.33 5.34
C LEU A 17 14.76 -30.08 6.22
N VAL A 18 15.55 -29.05 5.92
CA VAL A 18 15.38 -27.74 6.52
C VAL A 18 14.10 -27.14 5.94
N SER A 19 12.99 -27.24 6.67
CA SER A 19 11.77 -26.54 6.33
C SER A 19 12.01 -25.04 6.52
N THR A 20 12.18 -24.31 5.41
CA THR A 20 12.10 -22.84 5.43
C THR A 20 10.65 -22.47 5.73
N SER A 21 10.35 -22.18 7.00
CA SER A 21 9.05 -21.61 7.36
C SER A 21 8.85 -20.32 6.56
N PRO A 22 7.70 -20.13 5.89
CA PRO A 22 7.40 -18.85 5.25
C PRO A 22 7.44 -17.76 6.32
N ALA A 23 8.11 -16.65 6.03
CA ALA A 23 8.13 -15.49 6.89
C ALA A 23 6.68 -15.12 7.24
N GLN A 24 6.36 -15.15 8.54
CA GLN A 24 5.03 -14.80 9.03
C GLN A 24 4.75 -13.36 8.59
N ALA A 25 3.64 -13.16 7.87
CA ALA A 25 3.26 -11.83 7.40
C ALA A 25 3.28 -10.84 8.57
N PRO A 26 3.74 -9.59 8.38
CA PRO A 26 3.74 -8.60 9.44
C PRO A 26 2.35 -8.52 10.07
N GLN A 27 2.29 -8.50 11.40
CA GLN A 27 1.01 -8.31 12.09
C GLN A 27 0.38 -7.01 11.58
N SER A 28 -0.83 -7.07 11.05
CA SER A 28 -1.59 -5.92 10.57
C SER A 28 -2.80 -5.66 11.45
N PHE A 29 -3.35 -4.46 11.37
CA PHE A 29 -4.63 -4.12 11.99
C PHE A 29 -5.54 -3.44 10.98
N ARG A 30 -6.85 -3.59 11.15
CA ARG A 30 -7.82 -2.97 10.27
C ARG A 30 -7.97 -1.49 10.63
N VAL A 31 -7.76 -0.63 9.66
CA VAL A 31 -8.03 0.81 9.73
C VAL A 31 -9.40 1.05 9.11
N ILE A 32 -10.27 1.81 9.79
CA ILE A 32 -11.58 2.20 9.27
C ILE A 32 -11.76 3.70 9.52
N SER A 33 -11.95 4.46 8.44
CA SER A 33 -12.13 5.91 8.50
C SER A 33 -13.43 6.36 7.89
N PRO A 34 -14.25 7.16 8.60
CA PRO A 34 -15.30 7.92 7.95
C PRO A 34 -14.69 9.04 7.09
N ILE A 35 -14.72 8.87 5.76
CA ILE A 35 -14.24 9.86 4.79
C ILE A 35 -15.40 10.21 3.88
N PHE A 36 -15.94 11.42 4.07
CA PHE A 36 -17.11 11.91 3.34
C PHE A 36 -18.30 10.94 3.36
N GLY A 37 -18.72 10.41 2.20
CA GLY A 37 -19.92 9.59 2.08
C GLY A 37 -19.75 8.13 2.52
N GLN A 38 -18.54 7.65 2.78
CA GLN A 38 -18.29 6.23 3.06
C GLN A 38 -17.23 6.01 4.15
N LEU A 39 -17.21 4.79 4.69
CA LEU A 39 -16.08 4.31 5.48
C LEU A 39 -15.04 3.73 4.53
N VAL A 40 -13.80 4.19 4.60
CA VAL A 40 -12.65 3.59 3.91
C VAL A 40 -11.98 2.62 4.87
N SER A 41 -11.93 1.35 4.50
CA SER A 41 -11.34 0.28 5.30
C SER A 41 -10.19 -0.40 4.56
N PHE A 42 -9.08 -0.63 5.25
CA PHE A 42 -7.93 -1.38 4.74
C PHE A 42 -7.12 -2.01 5.88
N ALA A 43 -6.28 -3.00 5.56
CA ALA A 43 -5.30 -3.50 6.52
C ALA A 43 -4.06 -2.60 6.52
N MET A 44 -3.57 -2.23 7.69
CA MET A 44 -2.33 -1.48 7.84
C MET A 44 -1.32 -2.29 8.65
N PRO A 45 -0.06 -2.41 8.20
CA PRO A 45 0.97 -3.07 9.00
C PRO A 45 1.18 -2.37 10.35
N SER A 46 1.34 -3.16 11.41
CA SER A 46 1.38 -2.66 12.80
C SER A 46 2.61 -1.83 13.16
N ASN A 47 3.61 -1.76 12.28
CA ASN A 47 4.76 -0.87 12.40
C ASN A 47 4.49 0.56 11.90
N PHE A 48 3.32 0.84 11.32
CA PHE A 48 2.89 2.20 10.97
C PHE A 48 2.11 2.86 12.11
N VAL A 49 2.20 4.19 12.18
CA VAL A 49 1.43 5.05 13.10
C VAL A 49 0.96 6.29 12.36
N ALA A 50 -0.29 6.70 12.58
CA ALA A 50 -0.82 7.93 12.01
C ALA A 50 -0.11 9.15 12.62
N VAL A 51 0.32 10.08 11.77
CA VAL A 51 1.09 11.26 12.18
C VAL A 51 0.49 12.58 11.70
N PHE A 52 -0.40 12.53 10.71
CA PHE A 52 -1.07 13.71 10.18
C PHE A 52 -2.46 13.36 9.69
N GLU A 53 -3.42 14.24 9.94
CA GLU A 53 -4.80 14.15 9.42
C GLU A 53 -5.35 15.55 9.21
N ASN A 54 -5.95 15.80 8.05
CA ASN A 54 -6.56 17.08 7.76
C ASN A 54 -7.73 16.93 6.77
N THR A 55 -8.73 17.79 6.92
CA THR A 55 -9.81 17.94 5.94
C THR A 55 -9.94 19.41 5.58
N LYS A 56 -9.79 19.73 4.29
CA LYS A 56 -9.93 21.10 3.79
C LYS A 56 -10.85 21.11 2.57
N GLY A 57 -12.05 21.66 2.77
CA GLY A 57 -13.06 21.72 1.72
C GLY A 57 -13.50 20.32 1.27
N GLY A 58 -13.33 20.01 -0.01
CA GLY A 58 -13.65 18.71 -0.60
C GLY A 58 -12.52 17.68 -0.52
N HIS A 59 -11.39 17.99 0.11
CA HIS A 59 -10.22 17.13 0.18
C HIS A 59 -9.97 16.63 1.61
N TYR A 60 -9.83 15.32 1.78
CA TYR A 60 -9.41 14.65 3.01
C TYR A 60 -8.04 14.02 2.80
N ILE A 61 -7.19 14.08 3.81
CA ILE A 61 -5.91 13.38 3.84
C ILE A 61 -5.61 12.86 5.25
N ARG A 62 -5.05 11.65 5.32
CA ARG A 62 -4.40 11.12 6.52
C ARG A 62 -3.15 10.34 6.15
N GLU A 63 -2.10 10.56 6.91
CA GLU A 63 -0.78 9.98 6.68
C GLU A 63 -0.34 9.16 7.89
N ALA A 64 0.23 7.99 7.61
CA ALA A 64 0.89 7.14 8.58
C ALA A 64 2.31 6.83 8.13
N VAL A 65 3.27 6.89 9.04
CA VAL A 65 4.69 6.60 8.78
C VAL A 65 5.15 5.48 9.69
N LEU A 66 6.38 4.97 9.52
CA LEU A 66 6.91 3.97 10.43
C LEU A 66 7.04 4.55 11.85
N LYS A 67 6.84 3.70 12.86
CA LYS A 67 7.01 4.09 14.26
C LYS A 67 8.40 4.68 14.49
N GLY A 68 8.43 5.92 15.02
CA GLY A 68 9.66 6.68 15.26
C GLY A 68 9.98 7.71 14.18
N GLU A 69 9.23 7.73 13.07
CA GLU A 69 9.35 8.71 11.98
C GLU A 69 8.35 9.87 12.15
N THR A 70 8.51 10.94 11.36
CA THR A 70 7.62 12.12 11.34
C THR A 70 7.14 12.42 9.92
N PRO A 71 6.10 13.26 9.71
CA PRO A 71 5.66 13.66 8.38
C PRO A 71 6.76 14.30 7.52
N GLU A 72 7.74 14.96 8.15
CA GLU A 72 8.88 15.60 7.47
C GLU A 72 10.06 14.64 7.26
N ARG A 73 10.17 13.59 8.08
CA ARG A 73 11.29 12.65 8.11
C ARG A 73 10.77 11.22 8.15
N TRP A 74 10.47 10.68 6.99
CA TRP A 74 9.98 9.31 6.81
C TRP A 74 10.71 8.58 5.70
N THR A 75 10.70 7.25 5.80
CA THR A 75 11.22 6.35 4.77
C THR A 75 10.10 5.57 4.09
N GLN A 76 9.01 5.29 4.80
CA GLN A 76 7.78 4.76 4.21
C GLN A 76 6.56 5.49 4.76
N MET A 77 5.59 5.75 3.88
CA MET A 77 4.35 6.43 4.23
C MET A 77 3.16 5.74 3.59
N ILE A 78 2.12 5.51 4.39
CA ILE A 78 0.79 5.14 3.90
C ILE A 78 -0.11 6.38 3.98
N THR A 79 -0.62 6.81 2.84
CA THR A 79 -1.49 7.98 2.73
C THR A 79 -2.86 7.57 2.24
N VAL A 80 -3.90 7.98 2.96
CA VAL A 80 -5.29 7.82 2.54
C VAL A 80 -5.85 9.19 2.21
N THR A 81 -6.44 9.32 1.02
CA THR A 81 -7.14 10.55 0.63
C THR A 81 -8.57 10.30 0.23
N GLY A 82 -9.39 11.35 0.32
CA GLY A 82 -10.73 11.38 -0.26
C GLY A 82 -10.92 12.67 -1.06
N GLU A 83 -11.63 12.56 -2.18
CA GLU A 83 -12.05 13.67 -3.04
C GLU A 83 -13.57 13.70 -3.15
N LYS A 84 -14.19 14.68 -2.51
CA LYS A 84 -15.64 14.81 -2.39
C LYS A 84 -16.29 15.16 -3.72
N GLY A 85 -17.33 14.42 -4.11
CA GLY A 85 -18.16 14.72 -5.29
C GLY A 85 -17.50 14.42 -6.64
N MET A 86 -16.30 13.83 -6.67
CA MET A 86 -15.53 13.64 -7.90
C MET A 86 -16.17 12.64 -8.88
N THR A 87 -17.08 11.76 -8.43
CA THR A 87 -17.82 10.86 -9.34
C THR A 87 -18.79 11.58 -10.26
N LEU A 88 -19.10 12.85 -9.97
CA LEU A 88 -19.98 13.69 -10.77
C LEU A 88 -19.24 14.35 -11.95
N THR A 89 -17.92 14.29 -11.99
CA THR A 89 -17.11 14.84 -13.08
C THR A 89 -17.18 13.93 -14.31
N GLN A 90 -17.49 14.49 -15.47
CA GLN A 90 -17.53 13.74 -16.73
C GLN A 90 -16.17 13.12 -17.05
N GLY A 91 -16.14 11.83 -17.36
CA GLY A 91 -14.90 11.09 -17.67
C GLY A 91 -14.09 10.69 -16.43
N ALA A 92 -14.58 10.94 -15.21
CA ALA A 92 -13.92 10.46 -14.01
C ALA A 92 -13.92 8.92 -13.94
N SER A 93 -12.74 8.34 -13.85
CA SER A 93 -12.50 6.92 -13.58
C SER A 93 -11.35 6.76 -12.58
N PRO A 94 -11.22 5.60 -11.90
CA PRO A 94 -10.07 5.32 -11.04
C PRO A 94 -8.73 5.43 -11.79
N GLU A 95 -8.68 4.97 -13.04
CA GLU A 95 -7.51 5.08 -13.90
C GLU A 95 -7.18 6.55 -14.25
N ALA A 96 -8.19 7.37 -14.56
CA ALA A 96 -7.98 8.78 -14.84
C ALA A 96 -7.46 9.54 -13.62
N LEU A 97 -7.96 9.23 -12.41
CA LEU A 97 -7.44 9.77 -11.16
C LEU A 97 -5.97 9.33 -10.95
N ALA A 98 -5.67 8.06 -11.18
CA ALA A 98 -4.30 7.56 -11.08
C ALA A 98 -3.36 8.25 -12.06
N GLY A 99 -3.82 8.49 -13.29
CA GLY A 99 -3.09 9.24 -14.31
C GLY A 99 -2.83 10.70 -13.91
N SER A 100 -3.80 11.36 -13.26
CA SER A 100 -3.62 12.71 -12.73
C SER A 100 -2.52 12.77 -11.66
N ILE A 101 -2.53 11.83 -10.71
CA ILE A 101 -1.51 11.72 -9.66
C ILE A 101 -0.13 11.41 -10.27
N ALA A 102 -0.07 10.47 -11.21
CA ALA A 102 1.14 10.14 -11.94
C ALA A 102 1.68 11.34 -12.73
N GLY A 103 0.79 12.18 -13.28
CA GLY A 103 1.14 13.44 -13.91
C GLY A 103 1.88 14.39 -12.97
N GLY A 104 1.47 14.47 -11.70
CA GLY A 104 2.18 15.23 -10.67
C GLY A 104 3.61 14.74 -10.44
N PHE A 105 3.80 13.42 -10.31
CA PHE A 105 5.13 12.80 -10.22
C PHE A 105 5.99 13.14 -11.45
N LYS A 106 5.43 12.96 -12.65
CA LYS A 106 6.12 13.26 -13.91
C LYS A 106 6.53 14.72 -14.02
N SER A 107 5.69 15.65 -13.57
CA SER A 107 6.02 17.07 -13.55
C SER A 107 7.13 17.41 -12.55
N ALA A 108 7.21 16.70 -11.42
CA ALA A 108 8.23 16.92 -10.40
C ALA A 108 9.62 16.39 -10.81
N CYS A 109 9.68 15.31 -11.58
CA CYS A 109 10.95 14.68 -11.99
C CYS A 109 10.89 14.06 -13.40
N PRO A 110 10.75 14.89 -14.45
CA PRO A 110 10.49 14.43 -15.81
C PRO A 110 11.53 13.45 -16.35
N ASP A 111 12.80 13.59 -15.95
CA ASP A 111 13.93 12.81 -16.47
C ASP A 111 14.10 11.44 -15.79
N SER A 112 13.39 11.18 -14.69
CA SER A 112 13.52 9.94 -13.89
C SER A 112 12.16 9.37 -13.48
N PHE A 113 11.10 9.79 -14.16
CA PHE A 113 9.75 9.31 -13.93
C PHE A 113 9.56 7.92 -14.54
N ALA A 114 8.96 7.02 -13.78
CA ALA A 114 8.45 5.76 -14.31
C ALA A 114 7.07 5.44 -13.72
N ALA A 115 6.27 4.67 -14.44
CA ALA A 115 5.01 4.15 -13.93
C ALA A 115 4.75 2.75 -14.49
N GLN A 116 4.24 1.87 -13.64
CA GLN A 116 3.85 0.51 -13.99
C GLN A 116 2.37 0.32 -13.60
N PRO A 117 1.43 0.33 -14.56
CA PRO A 117 0.04 -0.01 -14.27
C PRO A 117 -0.05 -1.49 -13.88
N LEU A 118 -0.76 -1.77 -12.79
CA LEU A 118 -1.15 -3.13 -12.39
C LEU A 118 -2.55 -3.46 -12.92
N GLY A 119 -3.35 -2.43 -13.26
CA GLY A 119 -4.57 -2.54 -14.04
C GLY A 119 -5.84 -2.17 -13.28
N ALA A 120 -6.95 -2.19 -14.02
CA ALA A 120 -8.28 -2.06 -13.45
C ALA A 120 -8.63 -3.29 -12.59
N THR A 121 -9.31 -3.06 -11.47
CA THR A 121 -9.73 -4.09 -10.54
C THR A 121 -11.02 -3.70 -9.82
N ASN A 122 -11.53 -4.57 -8.96
CA ASN A 122 -12.65 -4.27 -8.08
C ASN A 122 -12.27 -4.57 -6.63
N PHE A 123 -12.66 -3.65 -5.74
CA PHE A 123 -12.59 -3.84 -4.30
C PHE A 123 -14.01 -4.07 -3.77
N GLY A 124 -14.41 -5.34 -3.75
CA GLY A 124 -15.82 -5.73 -3.59
C GLY A 124 -16.65 -5.27 -4.79
N ARG A 125 -17.61 -4.37 -4.55
CA ARG A 125 -18.49 -3.82 -5.60
C ARG A 125 -18.01 -2.49 -6.20
N PHE A 126 -16.85 -2.00 -5.76
CA PHE A 126 -16.36 -0.68 -6.15
C PHE A 126 -15.24 -0.81 -7.17
N GLU A 127 -15.37 -0.08 -8.27
CA GLU A 127 -14.37 0.03 -9.33
C GLU A 127 -13.08 0.64 -8.75
N GLY A 128 -11.94 0.05 -9.10
CA GLY A 128 -10.64 0.56 -8.72
C GLY A 128 -9.60 0.41 -9.82
N PHE A 129 -8.46 1.07 -9.63
CA PHE A 129 -7.28 0.92 -10.47
C PHE A 129 -6.04 0.92 -9.59
N VAL A 130 -5.06 0.11 -9.96
CA VAL A 130 -3.80 0.01 -9.22
C VAL A 130 -2.64 0.27 -10.15
N ALA A 131 -1.68 1.06 -9.68
CA ALA A 131 -0.42 1.32 -10.36
C ALA A 131 0.72 1.49 -9.36
N VAL A 132 1.93 1.36 -9.84
CA VAL A 132 3.14 1.79 -9.14
C VAL A 132 3.70 3.00 -9.88
N ILE A 133 3.98 4.08 -9.16
CA ILE A 133 4.49 5.34 -9.74
C ILE A 133 5.80 5.67 -9.05
N GLY A 134 6.80 6.05 -9.83
CA GLY A 134 8.15 6.29 -9.36
C GLY A 134 8.70 7.62 -9.85
N CYS A 135 9.45 8.26 -8.97
CA CYS A 135 10.26 9.42 -9.21
C CYS A 135 11.67 9.12 -8.73
N GLY A 136 12.64 9.05 -9.64
CA GLY A 136 14.01 8.73 -9.28
C GLY A 136 14.76 9.86 -8.56
N ARG A 137 14.32 11.11 -8.78
CA ARG A 137 14.91 12.32 -8.17
C ARG A 137 13.84 13.35 -7.79
N VAL A 138 13.46 13.34 -6.53
CA VAL A 138 12.66 14.38 -5.89
C VAL A 138 13.60 15.44 -5.31
N ASP A 139 13.48 16.68 -5.74
CA ASP A 139 14.21 17.84 -5.19
C ASP A 139 13.31 18.59 -4.18
N SER A 140 12.92 17.87 -3.12
CA SER A 140 12.16 18.43 -2.00
C SER A 140 12.79 18.02 -0.68
N GLY A 141 13.00 18.98 0.23
CA GLY A 141 13.69 18.73 1.51
C GLY A 141 15.21 18.92 1.46
N PRO A 142 15.95 18.42 2.47
CA PRO A 142 17.37 18.72 2.65
C PRO A 142 18.30 17.93 1.72
N THR A 143 17.83 16.78 1.20
CA THR A 143 18.59 15.91 0.30
C THR A 143 17.67 15.34 -0.77
N ARG A 144 18.18 15.29 -2.00
CA ARG A 144 17.53 14.57 -3.09
C ARG A 144 17.39 13.10 -2.76
N HIS A 145 16.30 12.51 -3.21
CA HIS A 145 15.95 11.12 -2.96
C HIS A 145 15.07 10.60 -4.08
N SER A 146 14.94 9.27 -4.21
CA SER A 146 13.87 8.68 -5.00
C SER A 146 12.62 8.53 -4.15
N GLU A 147 11.45 8.56 -4.78
CA GLU A 147 10.17 8.24 -4.16
C GLU A 147 9.38 7.33 -5.11
N THR A 148 8.95 6.17 -4.63
CA THR A 148 8.11 5.25 -5.41
C THR A 148 6.91 4.85 -4.56
N ALA A 149 5.72 4.83 -5.16
CA ALA A 149 4.48 4.55 -4.46
C ALA A 149 3.63 3.51 -5.18
N LEU A 150 3.14 2.53 -4.44
CA LEU A 150 1.93 1.79 -4.81
C LEU A 150 0.75 2.73 -4.65
N LEU A 151 -0.04 2.91 -5.70
CA LEU A 151 -1.26 3.72 -5.72
C LEU A 151 -2.46 2.83 -6.00
N VAL A 152 -3.42 2.85 -5.08
CA VAL A 152 -4.76 2.30 -5.26
C VAL A 152 -5.74 3.47 -5.36
N THR A 153 -6.49 3.56 -6.45
CA THR A 153 -7.60 4.50 -6.60
C THR A 153 -8.92 3.75 -6.58
N LEU A 154 -9.92 4.29 -5.88
CA LEU A 154 -11.24 3.68 -5.74
C LEU A 154 -12.32 4.71 -6.07
N LYS A 155 -13.32 4.26 -6.83
CA LYS A 155 -14.54 5.03 -7.09
C LYS A 155 -15.59 4.63 -6.06
N GLY A 156 -15.95 5.57 -5.21
CA GLY A 156 -17.07 5.44 -4.29
C GLY A 156 -18.41 5.72 -4.96
N THR A 157 -19.41 6.01 -4.13
CA THR A 157 -20.77 6.35 -4.54
C THR A 157 -20.81 7.78 -5.10
N THR A 158 -20.28 8.74 -4.34
CA THR A 158 -20.21 10.17 -4.72
C THR A 158 -18.77 10.70 -4.77
N ASP A 159 -17.85 10.01 -4.12
CA ASP A 159 -16.49 10.48 -3.84
C ASP A 159 -15.46 9.51 -4.44
N TYR A 160 -14.23 9.97 -4.62
CA TYR A 160 -13.09 9.12 -4.94
C TYR A 160 -12.19 8.98 -3.72
N TYR A 161 -11.50 7.85 -3.62
CA TYR A 161 -10.56 7.57 -2.54
C TYR A 161 -9.23 7.09 -3.11
N THR A 162 -8.14 7.37 -2.41
CA THR A 162 -6.84 6.75 -2.70
C THR A 162 -6.23 6.15 -1.46
N ILE A 163 -5.51 5.06 -1.64
CA ILE A 163 -4.59 4.50 -0.66
C ILE A 163 -3.24 4.40 -1.37
N GLN A 164 -2.25 5.10 -0.83
CA GLN A 164 -0.89 5.13 -1.35
C GLN A 164 0.05 4.52 -0.32
N TRP A 165 0.99 3.69 -0.75
CA TRP A 165 2.12 3.27 0.07
C TRP A 165 3.41 3.68 -0.65
N ALA A 166 3.99 4.79 -0.19
CA ALA A 166 5.22 5.36 -0.70
C ALA A 166 6.45 4.85 0.07
N GLU A 167 7.57 4.77 -0.62
CA GLU A 167 8.90 4.51 -0.08
C GLU A 167 9.89 5.50 -0.68
N ARG A 168 10.73 6.07 0.18
CA ARG A 168 11.88 6.87 -0.22
C ARG A 168 13.15 6.03 -0.21
N GLY A 169 13.98 6.24 -1.22
CA GLY A 169 15.28 5.59 -1.35
C GLY A 169 16.37 6.57 -1.79
N PRO A 170 17.59 6.07 -2.00
CA PRO A 170 18.64 6.81 -2.70
C PRO A 170 18.15 7.29 -4.08
N GLU A 171 18.76 8.34 -4.63
CA GLU A 171 18.52 8.74 -6.01
C GLU A 171 18.73 7.57 -6.98
N SER A 172 17.90 7.50 -8.01
CA SER A 172 18.02 6.51 -9.08
C SER A 172 17.63 7.14 -10.41
N ASP A 173 18.23 6.71 -11.51
CA ASP A 173 17.70 7.01 -12.86
C ASP A 173 16.46 6.16 -13.17
N GLU A 174 16.37 4.98 -12.54
CA GLU A 174 15.32 4.00 -12.75
C GLU A 174 14.67 3.70 -11.39
N PRO A 175 13.57 4.39 -11.01
CA PRO A 175 12.84 4.04 -9.81
C PRO A 175 12.25 2.62 -9.96
N PRO A 176 12.26 1.80 -8.89
CA PRO A 176 12.00 0.36 -8.97
C PRO A 176 10.51 0.02 -9.09
N VAL A 177 9.81 0.57 -10.08
CA VAL A 177 8.35 0.41 -10.26
C VAL A 177 7.91 -1.03 -10.59
N ASN A 178 8.84 -1.87 -11.06
CA ASN A 178 8.60 -3.26 -11.43
C ASN A 178 8.92 -4.28 -10.33
N ASP A 179 9.37 -3.83 -9.15
CA ASP A 179 9.72 -4.74 -8.05
C ASP A 179 8.50 -5.52 -7.53
N GLU A 180 8.67 -6.81 -7.30
CA GLU A 180 7.60 -7.69 -6.75
C GLU A 180 7.07 -7.22 -5.38
N ARG A 181 7.86 -6.42 -4.66
CA ARG A 181 7.48 -5.85 -3.36
C ARG A 181 6.19 -5.05 -3.43
N TRP A 182 5.87 -4.42 -4.56
CA TRP A 182 4.64 -3.63 -4.71
C TRP A 182 3.40 -4.51 -4.73
N GLN A 183 3.51 -5.70 -5.30
CA GLN A 183 2.44 -6.70 -5.22
C GLN A 183 2.31 -7.26 -3.81
N THR A 184 3.42 -7.42 -3.08
CA THR A 184 3.39 -7.78 -1.66
C THR A 184 2.67 -6.71 -0.83
N ARG A 185 3.00 -5.43 -1.01
CA ARG A 185 2.34 -4.31 -0.33
C ARG A 185 0.85 -4.23 -0.65
N LEU A 186 0.45 -4.47 -1.89
CA LEU A 186 -0.97 -4.51 -2.25
C LEU A 186 -1.72 -5.61 -1.49
N ARG A 187 -1.11 -6.79 -1.34
CA ARG A 187 -1.66 -7.87 -0.51
C ARG A 187 -1.71 -7.49 0.97
N GLU A 188 -0.70 -6.81 1.49
CA GLU A 188 -0.66 -6.36 2.88
C GLU A 188 -1.68 -5.27 3.21
N LEU A 189 -2.08 -4.45 2.22
CA LEU A 189 -3.17 -3.49 2.36
C LEU A 189 -4.56 -4.16 2.33
N SER A 190 -4.64 -5.42 1.91
CA SER A 190 -5.90 -6.15 1.80
C SER A 190 -6.37 -6.72 3.14
N PRO A 191 -7.69 -6.81 3.38
CA PRO A 191 -8.77 -6.41 2.47
C PRO A 191 -8.94 -4.88 2.41
N ILE A 192 -9.16 -4.35 1.21
CA ILE A 192 -9.55 -2.95 0.98
C ILE A 192 -11.04 -2.91 0.66
N GLU A 193 -11.79 -2.10 1.39
CA GLU A 193 -13.25 -2.05 1.30
C GLU A 193 -13.76 -0.61 1.45
N LEU A 194 -14.87 -0.31 0.78
CA LEU A 194 -15.68 0.87 1.07
C LEU A 194 -17.02 0.43 1.67
N CYS A 195 -17.34 0.91 2.87
CA CYS A 195 -18.58 0.56 3.55
C CYS A 195 -19.53 1.77 3.62
N PRO A 196 -20.86 1.56 3.66
CA PRO A 196 -21.78 2.64 3.96
C PRO A 196 -21.56 3.16 5.38
N ILE A 197 -21.84 4.44 5.60
CA ILE A 197 -21.96 4.99 6.96
C ILE A 197 -23.37 4.68 7.46
N VAL A 198 -23.48 3.90 8.53
CA VAL A 198 -24.76 3.61 9.18
C VAL A 198 -25.08 4.71 10.21
N PRO A 199 -26.27 5.34 10.17
CA PRO A 199 -26.64 6.36 11.14
C PRO A 199 -26.55 5.85 12.59
N GLY A 200 -25.85 6.61 13.45
CA GLY A 200 -25.66 6.26 14.86
C GLY A 200 -24.63 5.17 15.14
N GLU A 201 -24.00 4.58 14.11
CA GLU A 201 -22.92 3.62 14.28
C GLU A 201 -21.62 4.34 14.68
N ALA A 202 -20.95 3.83 15.72
CA ALA A 202 -19.66 4.31 16.18
C ALA A 202 -18.54 3.31 15.87
N ALA A 203 -17.29 3.77 15.94
CA ALA A 203 -16.13 2.90 15.91
C ALA A 203 -16.28 1.76 16.96
N PRO A 204 -15.97 0.50 16.61
CA PRO A 204 -15.17 0.07 15.45
C PRO A 204 -15.97 -0.16 14.15
N TYR A 205 -17.17 0.39 14.00
CA TYR A 205 -18.02 0.23 12.80
C TYR A 205 -18.32 -1.24 12.46
N PRO A 206 -19.09 -1.96 13.31
CA PRO A 206 -19.43 -3.37 13.10
C PRO A 206 -19.92 -3.72 11.69
N SER A 207 -20.64 -2.82 11.02
CA SER A 207 -21.15 -2.98 9.65
C SER A 207 -20.05 -3.09 8.59
N CYS A 208 -18.84 -2.62 8.90
CA CYS A 208 -17.66 -2.63 8.04
C CYS A 208 -16.61 -3.66 8.49
N VAL A 209 -16.60 -4.05 9.77
CA VAL A 209 -15.71 -5.11 10.28
C VAL A 209 -16.20 -6.50 9.83
N SER A 210 -17.52 -6.72 9.84
CA SER A 210 -18.15 -8.03 9.62
C SER A 210 -18.19 -8.50 8.15
N LYS A 211 -17.65 -7.71 7.22
CA LYS A 211 -17.62 -8.05 5.77
C LYS A 211 -16.35 -8.79 5.31
N SER A 212 -15.49 -9.17 6.27
CA SER A 212 -14.24 -9.91 6.04
C SER A 212 -14.48 -11.36 5.63
#